data_AF-A0A661SFX5-F1
#
_entry.id   AF-A0A661SFX5-F1
#
_cell.length_a   1.000
_cell.length_b   1.000
_cell.length_c   1.000
_cell.angle_alpha   90.00
_cell.angle_beta   90.00
_cell.angle_gamma   90.00
#
_symmetry.space_group_name_H-M   'P 1'
#
loop_
_entity.id
_entity.type
_entity.pdbx_description
1 polymer ?
#
loop_
_entity_poly.entity_id
_entity_poly.type
_entity_poly.pdbx_seq_one_letter_code
_entity_poly.pdbx_strand_id
1 'polypeptide(L)'
;MEPLEVSVTIRGGFALCSGFGLSGVLDNTIMRDANGLPYIPGTSLKGIVREACEELSMVLGHPCFSKVTDEFSLLLEKKKDLNSHAEYSLITRIFGSPFIPSAFMFHSAYLHRLDSETAAFVKDTAVWNESHNSINPYTGTAKTDHLFTLEVAAGSLDLF
;
A
#
# COMPACT_ATOMS: atom_id res chain seq x y z
N MET A 1 22.33 -6.58 -9.68
CA MET A 1 21.95 -5.35 -8.93
C MET A 1 21.77 -5.78 -7.49
N GLU A 2 22.42 -5.12 -6.54
CA GLU A 2 22.31 -5.50 -5.12
C GLU A 2 20.96 -5.04 -4.56
N PRO A 3 20.32 -5.84 -3.68
CA PRO A 3 19.05 -5.46 -3.07
C PRO A 3 19.26 -4.29 -2.10
N LEU A 4 18.36 -3.32 -2.14
CA LEU A 4 18.26 -2.30 -1.09
C LEU A 4 17.40 -2.89 0.04
N GLU A 5 18.01 -3.12 1.20
CA GLU A 5 17.29 -3.52 2.40
C GLU A 5 16.73 -2.30 3.11
N VAL A 6 15.43 -2.34 3.43
CA VAL A 6 14.72 -1.24 4.09
C VAL A 6 13.95 -1.81 5.27
N SER A 7 14.12 -1.22 6.45
CA SER A 7 13.26 -1.50 7.60
C SER A 7 12.10 -0.51 7.65
N VAL A 8 10.88 -1.01 7.85
CA VAL A 8 9.66 -0.22 8.03
C VAL A 8 9.21 -0.33 9.49
N THR A 9 9.25 0.79 10.21
CA THR A 9 8.72 0.89 11.57
C THR A 9 7.37 1.58 11.53
N ILE A 10 6.31 0.88 11.93
CA ILE A 10 4.97 1.45 12.01
C ILE A 10 4.77 2.09 13.39
N ARG A 11 4.46 3.40 13.44
CA ARG A 11 4.37 4.13 14.72
C ARG A 11 2.99 4.07 15.40
N GLY A 12 1.96 3.67 14.68
CA GLY A 12 0.58 3.56 15.18
C GLY A 12 -0.08 2.26 14.71
N GLY A 13 -1.34 2.04 15.08
CA GLY A 13 -2.11 0.93 14.53
C GLY A 13 -2.25 1.07 13.01
N PHE A 14 -2.22 -0.05 12.30
CA PHE A 14 -2.39 -0.07 10.84
C PHE A 14 -3.37 -1.15 10.41
N ALA A 15 -4.12 -0.88 9.35
CA ALA A 15 -5.08 -1.80 8.76
C ALA A 15 -4.82 -1.91 7.26
N LEU A 16 -4.03 -2.90 6.86
CA LEU A 16 -3.93 -3.32 5.46
C LEU A 16 -4.95 -4.42 5.22
N CYS A 17 -6.12 -3.99 4.77
CA CYS A 17 -7.29 -4.85 4.60
C CYS A 17 -7.09 -5.90 3.50
N SER A 18 -7.55 -7.13 3.77
CA SER A 18 -7.49 -8.25 2.82
C SER A 18 -8.65 -8.27 1.82
N GLY A 19 -9.71 -7.53 2.10
CA GLY A 19 -10.98 -7.59 1.37
C GLY A 19 -11.90 -8.72 1.82
N PHE A 20 -11.49 -9.53 2.80
CA PHE A 20 -12.30 -10.59 3.40
C PHE A 20 -12.85 -10.14 4.75
N GLY A 21 -14.17 -10.19 4.89
CA GLY A 21 -14.87 -10.02 6.17
C GLY A 21 -15.16 -11.35 6.85
N LEU A 22 -15.44 -11.29 8.15
CA LEU A 22 -16.01 -12.38 8.93
C LEU A 22 -17.47 -12.02 9.22
N SER A 23 -18.41 -12.67 8.53
CA SER A 23 -19.84 -12.32 8.59
C SER A 23 -20.36 -12.19 10.02
N GLY A 24 -20.97 -11.04 10.32
CA GLY A 24 -21.53 -10.72 11.64
C GLY A 24 -20.50 -10.27 12.69
N VAL A 25 -19.21 -10.19 12.35
CA VAL A 25 -18.14 -9.82 13.30
C VAL A 25 -17.23 -8.73 12.74
N LEU A 26 -16.71 -8.93 11.52
CA LEU A 26 -15.76 -8.03 10.87
C LEU A 26 -16.18 -7.77 9.43
N ASP A 27 -16.15 -6.51 9.02
CA ASP A 27 -16.32 -6.12 7.63
C ASP A 27 -15.03 -6.37 6.84
N ASN A 28 -13.87 -6.26 7.49
CA ASN A 28 -12.58 -6.55 6.87
C ASN A 28 -11.54 -7.04 7.88
N THR A 29 -10.76 -8.02 7.44
CA THR A 29 -9.61 -8.58 8.17
C THR A 29 -8.31 -8.00 7.66
N ILE A 30 -7.27 -8.01 8.48
CA ILE A 30 -5.94 -7.59 8.05
C ILE A 30 -5.26 -8.69 7.23
N MET A 31 -4.41 -8.28 6.28
CA MET A 31 -3.56 -9.19 5.52
C MET A 31 -2.55 -9.91 6.42
N ARG A 32 -2.42 -11.22 6.19
CA ARG A 32 -1.53 -12.11 6.94
C ARG A 32 -0.71 -12.98 6.01
N ASP A 33 0.50 -13.33 6.45
CA ASP A 33 1.38 -14.27 5.77
C ASP A 33 0.94 -15.73 6.00
N ALA A 34 1.73 -16.69 5.49
CA ALA A 34 1.48 -18.12 5.67
C ALA A 34 1.56 -18.60 7.13
N ASN A 35 2.18 -17.83 8.02
CA ASN A 35 2.29 -18.13 9.46
C ASN A 35 1.14 -17.51 10.27
N GLY A 36 0.34 -16.64 9.64
CA GLY A 36 -0.75 -15.89 10.25
C GLY A 36 -0.30 -14.56 10.87
N LEU A 37 0.89 -14.07 10.53
CA LEU A 37 1.41 -12.79 11.01
C LEU A 37 1.03 -11.65 10.05
N PRO A 38 0.71 -10.44 10.56
CA PRO A 38 0.52 -9.27 9.73
C PRO A 38 1.75 -8.95 8.88
N TYR A 39 1.54 -8.53 7.64
CA TYR A 39 2.62 -8.12 6.73
C TYR A 39 2.15 -7.00 5.80
N ILE A 40 3.10 -6.30 5.17
CA ILE A 40 2.79 -5.28 4.16
C ILE A 40 3.09 -5.84 2.77
N PRO A 41 2.11 -5.92 1.86
CA PRO A 41 2.37 -6.33 0.49
C PRO A 41 3.32 -5.38 -0.24
N GLY A 42 4.23 -5.93 -1.04
CA GLY A 42 5.14 -5.12 -1.87
C GLY A 42 4.41 -4.21 -2.85
N THR A 43 3.21 -4.60 -3.29
CA THR A 43 2.32 -3.77 -4.12
C THR A 43 1.79 -2.55 -3.37
N SER A 44 1.44 -2.70 -2.08
CA SER A 44 1.01 -1.59 -1.22
C SER A 44 2.17 -0.62 -0.96
N LEU A 45 3.37 -1.13 -0.64
CA LEU A 45 4.57 -0.30 -0.52
C LEU A 45 4.88 0.47 -1.81
N LYS A 46 4.86 -0.23 -2.95
CA LYS A 46 5.06 0.38 -4.26
C LYS A 46 4.04 1.49 -4.51
N GLY A 47 2.77 1.26 -4.17
CA GLY A 47 1.69 2.23 -4.34
C GLY A 47 1.94 3.52 -3.54
N ILE A 48 2.21 3.38 -2.23
CA ILE A 48 2.47 4.50 -1.33
C ILE A 48 3.69 5.32 -1.81
N VAL A 49 4.80 4.65 -2.13
CA VAL A 49 6.02 5.33 -2.59
C VAL A 49 5.79 5.99 -3.95
N ARG A 50 5.06 5.33 -4.86
CA ARG A 50 4.71 5.88 -6.17
C ARG A 50 3.87 7.15 -6.04
N GLU A 51 2.81 7.12 -5.24
CA GLU A 51 1.92 8.26 -5.01
C GLU A 51 2.70 9.47 -4.47
N ALA A 52 3.54 9.25 -3.45
CA ALA A 52 4.41 10.31 -2.93
C ALA A 52 5.38 10.87 -3.99
N CYS A 53 5.94 10.00 -4.85
CA CYS A 53 6.78 10.46 -5.96
C CYS A 53 5.99 11.23 -7.02
N GLU A 54 4.75 10.85 -7.30
CA GLU A 54 3.85 11.56 -8.24
C GLU A 54 3.54 12.97 -7.72
N GLU A 55 3.25 13.12 -6.43
CA GLU A 55 3.09 14.41 -5.77
C GLU A 55 4.34 15.28 -5.89
N LEU A 56 5.52 14.72 -5.56
CA LEU A 56 6.80 15.43 -5.71
C LEU A 56 7.07 15.81 -7.16
N SER A 57 6.77 14.93 -8.11
CA SER A 57 6.91 15.18 -9.55
C SER A 57 6.10 16.40 -9.98
N MET A 58 4.83 16.49 -9.52
CA MET A 58 3.97 17.64 -9.82
C MET A 58 4.54 18.95 -9.26
N VAL A 59 5.01 18.94 -8.01
CA VAL A 59 5.62 20.13 -7.36
C VAL A 59 6.90 20.58 -8.06
N LEU A 60 7.71 19.63 -8.53
CA LEU A 60 8.98 19.90 -9.23
C LEU A 60 8.80 20.22 -10.73
N GLY A 61 7.56 20.25 -11.25
CA GLY A 61 7.27 20.55 -12.65
C GLY A 61 7.60 19.42 -13.62
N HIS A 62 7.69 18.18 -13.13
CA HIS A 62 7.87 16.99 -13.94
C HIS A 62 6.50 16.42 -14.38
N PRO A 63 6.35 15.94 -15.63
CA PRO A 63 5.10 15.36 -16.12
C PRO A 63 4.62 14.20 -15.25
N CYS A 64 3.36 14.27 -14.84
CA CYS A 64 2.66 13.21 -14.13
C CYS A 64 1.33 12.96 -14.83
N PHE A 65 0.97 11.69 -15.02
CA PHE A 65 -0.19 11.28 -15.81
C PHE A 65 -1.15 10.49 -14.94
N SER A 66 -2.43 10.88 -14.94
CA SER A 66 -3.47 10.19 -14.17
C SER A 66 -3.78 8.80 -14.74
N LYS A 67 -3.57 8.61 -16.05
CA LYS A 67 -3.68 7.33 -16.72
C LYS A 67 -2.43 7.06 -17.53
N VAL A 68 -1.98 5.80 -17.51
CA VAL A 68 -0.87 5.34 -18.35
C VAL A 68 -1.15 5.60 -19.85
N THR A 69 -2.41 5.50 -20.27
CA THR A 69 -2.81 5.76 -21.66
C THR A 69 -2.53 7.18 -22.13
N ASP A 70 -2.53 8.15 -21.21
CA ASP A 70 -2.36 9.56 -21.54
C ASP A 70 -0.89 9.84 -21.89
N GLU A 71 0.02 9.27 -21.10
CA GLU A 71 1.45 9.29 -21.41
C GLU A 71 1.75 8.61 -22.75
N PHE A 72 1.21 7.40 -22.94
CA PHE A 72 1.43 6.62 -24.15
C PHE A 72 0.93 7.36 -25.40
N SER A 73 -0.25 7.98 -25.33
CA SER A 73 -0.82 8.77 -26.43
C SER A 73 0.06 9.97 -26.77
N LEU A 74 0.55 10.69 -25.76
CA LEU A 74 1.46 11.83 -25.95
C LEU A 74 2.77 11.41 -26.64
N LEU A 75 3.33 10.26 -26.28
CA LEU A 75 4.56 9.75 -26.89
C LEU A 75 4.34 9.34 -28.35
N LEU A 76 3.20 8.70 -28.65
CA LEU A 76 2.78 8.37 -30.02
C LEU A 76 2.62 9.62 -30.90
N GLU A 77 1.90 10.64 -30.40
CA GLU A 77 1.71 11.92 -31.11
C GLU A 77 3.05 12.59 -31.43
N LYS A 78 3.99 12.54 -30.47
CA LYS A 78 5.34 13.08 -30.63
C LYS A 78 6.29 12.16 -31.41
N LYS A 79 5.81 11.03 -31.94
CA LYS A 79 6.59 10.02 -32.69
C LYS A 79 7.83 9.57 -31.93
N LYS A 80 7.71 9.42 -30.61
CA LYS A 80 8.80 8.92 -29.74
C LYS A 80 8.91 7.40 -29.83
N ASP A 81 10.10 6.88 -29.53
CA ASP A 81 10.32 5.44 -29.44
C ASP A 81 9.71 4.89 -28.15
N LEU A 82 8.61 4.15 -28.29
CA LEU A 82 7.88 3.55 -27.17
C LEU A 82 8.66 2.44 -26.46
N ASN A 83 9.74 1.93 -27.07
CA ASN A 83 10.63 0.95 -26.44
C ASN A 83 11.77 1.62 -25.66
N SER A 84 11.93 2.93 -25.77
CA SER A 84 12.98 3.67 -25.07
C SER A 84 12.49 4.14 -23.71
N HIS A 85 13.04 3.56 -22.63
CA HIS A 85 12.80 4.03 -21.25
C HIS A 85 13.04 5.52 -21.08
N ALA A 86 13.97 6.12 -21.81
CA ALA A 86 14.31 7.53 -21.68
C ALA A 86 13.19 8.49 -22.13
N GLU A 87 12.25 8.01 -22.95
CA GLU A 87 11.15 8.82 -23.46
C GLU A 87 9.98 8.95 -22.46
N TYR A 88 9.88 8.04 -21.49
CA TYR A 88 8.84 8.07 -20.47
C TYR A 88 9.17 9.03 -19.32
N SER A 89 8.14 9.47 -18.60
CA SER A 89 8.24 10.25 -17.37
C SER A 89 9.10 9.55 -16.32
N LEU A 90 9.63 10.33 -15.39
CA LEU A 90 10.41 9.82 -14.26
C LEU A 90 9.63 8.76 -13.46
N ILE A 91 8.33 8.98 -13.25
CA ILE A 91 7.45 8.04 -12.55
C ILE A 91 7.36 6.71 -13.29
N THR A 92 7.03 6.73 -14.58
CA THR A 92 6.91 5.50 -15.36
C THR A 92 8.25 4.77 -15.52
N ARG A 93 9.37 5.51 -15.58
CA ARG A 93 10.71 4.90 -15.57
C ARG A 93 11.03 4.16 -14.28
N ILE A 94 10.63 4.71 -13.13
CA ILE A 94 10.90 4.12 -11.81
C ILE A 94 9.94 2.95 -11.53
N PHE A 95 8.64 3.19 -11.69
CA PHE A 95 7.58 2.28 -11.25
C PHE A 95 6.99 1.41 -12.36
N GLY A 96 7.36 1.66 -13.61
CA GLY A 96 6.91 0.91 -14.78
C GLY A 96 5.47 1.23 -15.19
N SER A 97 5.09 0.60 -16.29
CA SER A 97 3.73 0.57 -16.83
C SER A 97 3.46 -0.79 -17.48
N PRO A 98 2.23 -1.09 -17.93
CA PRO A 98 1.96 -2.30 -18.71
C PRO A 98 2.83 -2.45 -19.97
N PHE A 99 3.40 -1.36 -20.49
CA PHE A 99 4.23 -1.37 -21.70
C PHE A 99 5.73 -1.37 -21.40
N ILE A 100 6.13 -1.01 -20.18
CA ILE A 100 7.55 -0.86 -19.83
C ILE A 100 7.85 -1.40 -18.42
N PRO A 101 8.88 -2.24 -18.26
CA PRO A 101 9.21 -2.79 -16.94
C PRO A 101 9.68 -1.70 -15.99
N SER A 102 9.36 -1.86 -14.71
CA SER A 102 9.83 -0.97 -13.64
C SER A 102 11.33 -1.12 -13.41
N ALA A 103 11.99 -0.03 -12.98
CA ALA A 103 13.40 -0.08 -12.59
C ALA A 103 13.61 -0.81 -11.26
N PHE A 104 12.60 -0.80 -10.37
CA PHE A 104 12.64 -1.48 -9.07
C PHE A 104 11.61 -2.58 -8.96
N MET A 105 11.94 -3.60 -8.16
CA MET A 105 11.03 -4.65 -7.71
C MET A 105 10.80 -4.50 -6.21
N PHE A 106 9.53 -4.40 -5.81
CA PHE A 106 9.14 -4.25 -4.42
C PHE A 106 8.75 -5.63 -3.86
N HIS A 107 9.40 -6.03 -2.78
CA HIS A 107 9.04 -7.22 -2.02
C HIS A 107 8.10 -6.83 -0.88
N SER A 108 7.31 -7.78 -0.43
CA SER A 108 6.49 -7.62 0.76
C SER A 108 7.39 -7.49 1.99
N ALA A 109 7.01 -6.61 2.91
CA ALA A 109 7.70 -6.44 4.18
C ALA A 109 7.05 -7.34 5.24
N TYR A 110 7.87 -8.16 5.89
CA TYR A 110 7.44 -9.16 6.86
C TYR A 110 8.00 -8.87 8.25
N LEU A 111 7.31 -9.37 9.28
CA LEU A 111 7.86 -9.45 10.62
C LEU A 111 8.96 -10.53 10.63
N HIS A 112 10.21 -10.09 10.51
CA HIS A 112 11.36 -10.98 10.54
C HIS A 112 11.91 -11.12 11.98
N ARG A 113 12.56 -12.27 12.24
CA ARG A 113 13.36 -12.55 13.46
C ARG A 113 12.57 -12.63 14.77
N LEU A 114 11.31 -13.03 14.72
CA LEU A 114 10.56 -13.41 15.93
C LEU A 114 10.90 -14.86 16.30
N ASP A 115 11.21 -15.11 17.57
CA ASP A 115 11.20 -16.48 18.10
C ASP A 115 9.77 -17.02 18.15
N SER A 116 9.61 -18.34 18.37
CA SER A 116 8.30 -18.99 18.34
C SER A 116 7.33 -18.49 19.40
N GLU A 117 7.82 -18.09 20.57
CA GLU A 117 6.99 -17.58 21.66
C GLU A 117 6.49 -16.17 21.33
N THR A 118 7.40 -15.31 20.86
CA THR A 118 7.07 -13.95 20.40
C THR A 118 6.13 -13.97 19.19
N ALA A 119 6.35 -14.87 18.22
CA ALA A 119 5.47 -15.00 17.07
C ALA A 119 4.05 -15.43 17.47
N ALA A 120 3.92 -16.37 18.41
CA ALA A 120 2.62 -16.78 18.95
C ALA A 120 1.95 -15.62 19.69
N PHE A 121 2.70 -14.90 20.53
CA PHE A 121 2.20 -13.73 21.24
C PHE A 121 1.70 -12.65 20.27
N VAL A 122 2.50 -12.29 19.24
CA VAL A 122 2.12 -11.30 18.24
C VAL A 122 0.88 -11.73 17.47
N LYS A 123 0.79 -13.01 17.08
CA LYS A 123 -0.37 -13.55 16.38
C LYS A 123 -1.67 -13.38 17.17
N ASP A 124 -1.60 -13.55 18.49
CA ASP A 124 -2.78 -13.52 19.36
C ASP A 124 -3.11 -12.11 19.90
N THR A 125 -2.11 -11.23 20.01
CA THR A 125 -2.27 -9.94 20.72
C THR A 125 -1.97 -8.70 19.88
N ALA A 126 -1.23 -8.82 18.79
CA ALA A 126 -0.87 -7.68 17.96
C ALA A 126 -2.01 -7.24 17.05
N VAL A 127 -3.21 -7.79 17.20
CA VAL A 127 -4.35 -7.49 16.33
C VAL A 127 -5.61 -7.33 17.19
N TRP A 128 -6.39 -6.28 16.94
CA TRP A 128 -7.68 -6.04 17.61
C TRP A 128 -8.73 -5.55 16.62
N ASN A 129 -9.98 -5.54 17.08
CA ASN A 129 -11.11 -5.06 16.30
C ASN A 129 -11.41 -3.60 16.66
N GLU A 130 -11.47 -2.73 15.66
CA GLU A 130 -11.91 -1.34 15.80
C GLU A 130 -13.19 -1.12 15.00
N SER A 131 -14.24 -0.70 15.72
CA SER A 131 -15.49 -0.26 15.11
C SER A 131 -15.47 1.25 14.90
N HIS A 132 -15.81 1.64 13.69
CA HIS A 132 -15.91 3.04 13.27
C HIS A 132 -17.34 3.35 12.86
N ASN A 133 -17.75 4.59 13.09
CA ASN A 133 -18.99 5.12 12.56
C ASN A 133 -18.74 6.47 11.88
N SER A 134 -19.69 6.89 11.03
CA SER A 134 -19.72 8.25 10.51
C SER A 134 -20.86 9.01 11.17
N ILE A 135 -20.59 10.20 11.70
CA ILE A 135 -21.60 11.09 12.27
C ILE A 135 -22.05 12.09 11.21
N ASN A 136 -23.36 12.28 11.07
CA ASN A 136 -23.92 13.34 10.23
C ASN A 136 -23.79 14.69 10.97
N PRO A 137 -23.06 15.67 10.41
CA PRO A 137 -22.83 16.94 11.10
C PRO A 137 -24.10 17.80 11.26
N TYR A 138 -25.13 17.59 10.44
CA TYR A 138 -26.38 18.38 10.50
C TYR A 138 -27.36 17.84 11.55
N THR A 139 -27.38 16.52 11.76
CA THR A 139 -28.32 15.87 12.69
C THR A 139 -27.67 15.43 14.00
N GLY A 140 -26.34 15.36 14.06
CA GLY A 140 -25.59 14.83 15.20
C GLY A 140 -25.75 13.31 15.42
N THR A 141 -26.39 12.62 14.48
CA THR A 141 -26.67 11.17 14.57
C THR A 141 -25.67 10.37 13.75
N ALA A 142 -25.51 9.08 14.07
CA ALA A 142 -24.81 8.16 13.19
C ALA A 142 -25.50 8.12 11.81
N LYS A 143 -24.70 8.08 10.73
CA LYS A 143 -25.20 7.85 9.37
C LYS A 143 -25.62 6.39 9.23
N THR A 144 -26.73 6.17 8.54
CA THR A 144 -27.21 4.83 8.17
C THR A 144 -26.15 4.11 7.34
N ASP A 145 -25.93 2.82 7.59
CA ASP A 145 -24.99 1.95 6.86
C ASP A 145 -23.52 2.42 6.85
N HIS A 146 -23.12 3.18 7.87
CA HIS A 146 -21.73 3.64 8.05
C HIS A 146 -21.10 3.12 9.34
N LEU A 147 -21.71 2.13 10.01
CA LEU A 147 -21.03 1.36 11.05
C LEU A 147 -20.23 0.27 10.35
N PHE A 148 -18.92 0.24 10.59
CA PHE A 148 -18.05 -0.80 10.07
C PHE A 148 -17.00 -1.18 11.11
N THR A 149 -16.58 -2.44 11.11
CA THR A 149 -15.58 -2.97 12.03
C THR A 149 -14.44 -3.57 11.23
N LEU A 150 -13.24 -3.10 11.52
CA LEU A 150 -12.00 -3.54 10.89
C LEU A 150 -11.12 -4.21 11.90
N GLU A 151 -10.27 -5.08 11.39
CA GLU A 151 -9.16 -5.60 12.12
C GLU A 151 -7.92 -4.71 11.93
N VAL A 152 -7.28 -4.33 13.04
CA VAL A 152 -6.15 -3.41 13.10
C VAL A 152 -4.97 -4.10 13.76
N ALA A 153 -3.80 -4.04 13.15
CA ALA A 153 -2.57 -4.52 13.76
C ALA A 153 -1.82 -3.43 14.52
N ALA A 154 -1.07 -3.86 15.54
CA ALA A 154 -0.33 -3.00 16.43
C ALA A 154 0.77 -2.22 15.73
N GLY A 155 0.96 -0.99 16.19
CA GLY A 155 2.19 -0.25 15.94
C GLY A 155 3.36 -0.82 16.73
N SER A 156 4.52 -0.20 16.55
CA SER A 156 5.82 -0.60 17.10
C SER A 156 6.31 -1.96 16.61
N LEU A 157 5.82 -2.37 15.44
CA LEU A 157 6.32 -3.53 14.72
C LEU A 157 7.35 -3.08 13.69
N ASP A 158 8.52 -3.73 13.71
CA ASP A 158 9.57 -3.56 12.71
C ASP A 158 9.42 -4.63 11.63
N LEU A 159 9.18 -4.21 10.41
CA LEU A 159 9.11 -5.06 9.23
C LEU A 159 10.36 -4.86 8.36
N PHE A 160 10.78 -5.93 7.68
CA PHE A 160 11.92 -5.93 6.76
C PHE A 160 11.48 -6.43 5.38
#